data_AF-A0A2C5ZHS9-F1
#
_entry.id   AF-A0A2C5ZHS9-F1
#
_cell.length_a   1.000
_cell.length_b   1.000
_cell.length_c   1.000
_cell.angle_alpha   90.00
_cell.angle_beta   90.00
_cell.angle_gamma   90.00
#
_symmetry.space_group_name_H-M   'P 1'
#
loop_
_entity.id
_entity.type
_entity.pdbx_description
1 polymer ?
#
loop_
_entity_poly.entity_id
_entity_poly.type
_entity_poly.pdbx_seq_one_letter_code
_entity_poly.pdbx_strand_id
1 'polypeptide(L)'
;MMDAHVFVGDQADSVFLDQFVANATADGLFDLVIDDGGHTMKQQITSLERLWPVVKPGGLYVIEDLQTSYWPEYGGVSSTTDTTKFTTMNYLRAVLDDLVAKKHTTFMTVDLLSMDCMQEICALKKA
;
A
#
# COMPACT_ATOMS: atom_id res chain seq x y z
N MET A 1 -0.72 -6.49 -29.36
CA MET A 1 0.11 -7.41 -28.55
C MET A 1 -0.06 -6.99 -27.11
N MET A 2 -0.25 -7.94 -26.19
CA MET A 2 -0.11 -7.67 -24.75
C MET A 2 1.38 -7.78 -24.43
N ASP A 3 1.94 -6.70 -23.91
CA ASP A 3 3.29 -6.68 -23.36
C ASP A 3 3.18 -6.94 -21.86
N ALA A 4 3.73 -8.06 -21.40
CA ALA A 4 3.58 -8.53 -20.03
C ALA A 4 4.91 -9.09 -19.54
N HIS A 5 5.39 -8.53 -18.44
CA HIS A 5 6.59 -8.97 -17.74
C HIS A 5 6.21 -9.56 -16.39
N VAL A 6 6.80 -10.71 -16.06
CA VAL A 6 6.53 -11.40 -14.79
C VAL A 6 7.80 -11.39 -13.95
N PHE A 7 7.66 -10.96 -12.71
CA PHE A 7 8.68 -11.05 -11.67
C PHE A 7 8.18 -12.01 -10.60
N VAL A 8 9.05 -12.92 -10.15
CA VAL A 8 8.71 -13.92 -9.12
C VAL A 8 9.45 -13.58 -7.84
N GLY A 9 8.69 -13.30 -6.77
CA GLY A 9 9.23 -13.01 -5.45
C GLY A 9 8.13 -12.80 -4.41
N ASP A 10 8.53 -12.46 -3.19
CA ASP A 10 7.62 -12.21 -2.06
C ASP A 10 7.47 -10.71 -1.84
N GLN A 11 6.23 -10.22 -1.81
CA GLN A 11 5.92 -8.82 -1.55
C GLN A 11 6.22 -8.38 -0.11
N ALA A 12 6.47 -9.30 0.83
CA ALA A 12 7.00 -8.98 2.15
C ALA A 12 8.53 -8.92 2.23
N ASP A 13 9.24 -9.27 1.15
CA ASP A 13 10.70 -9.17 1.07
C ASP A 13 11.09 -7.81 0.49
N SER A 14 11.53 -6.91 1.38
CA SER A 14 11.98 -5.58 0.97
C SER A 14 13.18 -5.60 0.03
N VAL A 15 14.07 -6.61 0.14
CA VAL A 15 15.24 -6.72 -0.76
C VAL A 15 14.78 -7.08 -2.16
N PHE A 16 13.82 -8.01 -2.27
CA PHE A 16 13.19 -8.32 -3.54
C PHE A 16 12.45 -7.10 -4.11
N LEU A 17 11.64 -6.40 -3.32
CA LEU A 17 10.91 -5.23 -3.79
C LEU A 17 11.84 -4.10 -4.25
N ASP A 18 12.94 -3.84 -3.54
CA ASP A 18 13.94 -2.85 -3.95
C ASP A 18 14.58 -3.22 -5.31
N GLN A 19 14.86 -4.51 -5.53
CA GLN A 19 15.35 -5.01 -6.82
C GLN A 19 14.28 -4.95 -7.92
N PHE A 20 13.04 -5.33 -7.61
CA PHE A 20 11.91 -5.25 -8.53
C PHE A 20 11.72 -3.80 -8.99
N VAL A 21 11.65 -2.85 -8.05
CA VAL A 21 11.50 -1.42 -8.36
C VAL A 21 12.61 -0.96 -9.28
N ALA A 22 13.88 -1.24 -8.95
CA ALA A 22 15.01 -0.83 -9.78
C ALA A 22 14.93 -1.35 -11.22
N ASN A 23 14.42 -2.57 -11.44
CA ASN A 23 14.28 -3.15 -12.77
C ASN A 23 13.02 -2.65 -13.48
N ALA A 24 11.87 -2.71 -12.82
CA ALA A 24 10.57 -2.47 -13.42
C ALA A 24 10.33 -0.98 -13.72
N THR A 25 11.08 -0.08 -13.08
CA THR A 25 10.96 1.37 -13.32
C THR A 25 12.15 1.95 -14.06
N ALA A 26 12.98 1.12 -14.72
CA ALA A 26 14.11 1.57 -15.52
C ALA A 26 13.69 2.55 -16.63
N ASP A 27 12.51 2.33 -17.22
CA ASP A 27 11.97 3.13 -18.33
C ASP A 27 10.82 4.07 -17.92
N GLY A 28 10.47 4.11 -16.63
CA GLY A 28 9.41 4.99 -16.11
C GLY A 28 8.73 4.47 -14.86
N LEU A 29 8.10 5.40 -14.12
CA LEU A 29 7.31 5.10 -12.93
C LEU A 29 5.92 4.52 -13.29
N PHE A 30 5.24 3.92 -12.31
CA PHE A 30 3.93 3.31 -12.52
C PHE A 30 2.78 4.33 -12.50
N ASP A 31 1.87 4.23 -13.45
CA ASP A 31 0.61 5.00 -13.44
C ASP A 31 -0.39 4.42 -12.41
N LEU A 32 -0.34 3.11 -12.20
CA LEU A 32 -1.20 2.35 -11.29
C LEU A 32 -0.42 1.18 -10.68
N VAL A 33 -0.51 1.03 -9.36
CA VAL A 33 -0.10 -0.17 -8.63
C VAL A 33 -1.35 -0.76 -7.97
N ILE A 34 -1.52 -2.08 -8.05
CA ILE A 34 -2.60 -2.82 -7.38
C ILE A 34 -1.95 -3.87 -6.48
N ASP A 35 -2.26 -3.82 -5.18
CA ASP A 35 -1.89 -4.82 -4.18
C ASP A 35 -3.09 -5.72 -3.90
N ASP A 36 -3.14 -6.83 -4.64
CA ASP A 36 -4.11 -7.92 -4.54
C ASP A 36 -3.34 -9.25 -4.35
N GLY A 37 -2.53 -9.27 -3.29
CA GLY A 37 -1.50 -10.29 -3.07
C GLY A 37 -1.82 -11.29 -1.95
N GLY A 38 -0.91 -11.43 -0.97
CA GLY A 38 -1.08 -12.39 0.13
C GLY A 38 -1.92 -11.90 1.32
N HIS A 39 -2.28 -10.61 1.33
CA HIS A 39 -3.14 -9.93 2.30
C HIS A 39 -2.73 -10.00 3.78
N THR A 40 -1.53 -10.49 4.11
CA THR A 40 -1.03 -10.36 5.48
C THR A 40 -0.61 -8.92 5.77
N MET A 41 -0.73 -8.50 7.03
CA MET A 41 -0.46 -7.09 7.41
C MET A 41 0.95 -6.65 7.05
N LYS A 42 1.93 -7.55 7.21
CA LYS A 42 3.32 -7.29 6.81
C LYS A 42 3.46 -7.13 5.30
N GLN A 43 2.83 -7.99 4.51
CA GLN A 43 2.92 -7.94 3.04
C GLN A 43 2.35 -6.64 2.50
N GLN A 44 1.13 -6.29 2.89
CA GLN A 44 0.45 -5.08 2.43
C GLN A 44 1.20 -3.80 2.82
N ILE A 45 1.60 -3.67 4.08
CA ILE A 45 2.31 -2.47 4.55
C ILE A 45 3.70 -2.36 3.90
N THR A 46 4.45 -3.47 3.80
CA THR A 46 5.78 -3.47 3.16
C THR A 46 5.67 -3.09 1.68
N SER A 47 4.68 -3.63 0.97
CA SER A 47 4.45 -3.34 -0.45
C SER A 47 4.11 -1.88 -0.64
N LEU A 48 3.15 -1.36 0.12
CA LEU A 48 2.76 0.05 0.06
C LEU A 48 3.96 0.97 0.29
N GLU A 49 4.77 0.70 1.31
CA GLU A 49 5.90 1.55 1.64
C GLU A 49 6.98 1.59 0.57
N ARG A 50 7.22 0.46 -0.11
CA ARG A 50 8.27 0.34 -1.14
C ARG A 50 7.83 0.73 -2.53
N LEU A 51 6.54 0.57 -2.83
CA LEU A 51 6.00 0.82 -4.16
C LEU A 51 5.39 2.22 -4.29
N TRP A 52 4.91 2.84 -3.19
CA TRP A 52 4.42 4.23 -3.22
C TRP A 52 5.39 5.25 -3.83
N PRO A 53 6.71 5.23 -3.53
CA PRO A 53 7.67 6.16 -4.11
C PRO A 53 7.72 6.11 -5.64
N VAL A 54 7.40 4.95 -6.23
CA VAL A 54 7.45 4.74 -7.68
C VAL A 54 6.10 4.76 -8.39
N VAL A 55 5.05 5.18 -7.69
CA VAL A 55 3.83 5.69 -8.33
C VAL A 55 4.10 7.09 -8.86
N LYS A 56 3.66 7.39 -10.09
CA LYS A 56 3.76 8.72 -10.71
C LYS A 56 2.93 9.76 -9.93
N PRO A 57 3.33 11.05 -9.95
CA PRO A 57 2.41 12.14 -9.64
C PRO A 57 1.11 12.02 -10.45
N GLY A 58 -0.04 12.11 -9.78
CA GLY A 58 -1.34 11.83 -10.39
C GLY A 58 -1.63 10.34 -10.65
N GLY A 59 -0.75 9.42 -10.25
CA GLY A 59 -0.97 7.97 -10.31
C GLY A 59 -1.78 7.44 -9.11
N LEU A 60 -2.07 6.15 -9.12
CA LEU A 60 -2.85 5.47 -8.08
C LEU A 60 -2.09 4.29 -7.46
N TYR A 61 -2.22 4.13 -6.15
CA TYR A 61 -1.96 2.87 -5.46
C TYR A 61 -3.29 2.32 -4.94
N VAL A 62 -3.63 1.11 -5.32
CA VAL A 62 -4.86 0.43 -4.91
C VAL A 62 -4.48 -0.74 -4.01
N ILE A 63 -5.15 -0.85 -2.87
CA ILE A 63 -4.94 -1.94 -1.92
C ILE A 63 -6.27 -2.66 -1.67
N GLU A 64 -6.30 -3.96 -1.97
CA GLU A 64 -7.49 -4.82 -1.90
C GLU A 64 -7.50 -5.72 -0.65
N ASP A 65 -8.63 -6.37 -0.40
CA ASP A 65 -8.89 -7.29 0.71
C ASP A 65 -8.54 -6.76 2.11
N LEU A 66 -8.88 -5.50 2.39
CA LEU A 66 -8.59 -4.84 3.66
C LEU A 66 -9.33 -5.43 4.87
N GLN A 67 -10.43 -6.17 4.66
CA GLN A 67 -11.16 -6.91 5.69
C GLN A 67 -10.27 -7.93 6.42
N THR A 68 -9.21 -8.42 5.78
CA THR A 68 -8.20 -9.31 6.39
C THR A 68 -7.48 -8.65 7.57
N SER A 69 -7.49 -7.32 7.68
CA SER A 69 -7.02 -6.59 8.87
C SER A 69 -7.78 -6.97 10.14
N TYR A 70 -8.97 -7.57 10.00
CA TYR A 70 -9.81 -8.03 11.10
C TYR A 70 -9.79 -9.55 11.30
N TRP A 71 -8.97 -10.28 10.55
CA TRP A 71 -8.90 -11.75 10.55
C TRP A 71 -7.57 -12.22 11.15
N PRO A 72 -7.58 -12.89 12.32
CA PRO A 72 -6.36 -13.35 13.00
C PRO A 72 -5.45 -14.24 12.15
N GLU A 73 -6.00 -15.02 11.23
CA GLU A 73 -5.26 -15.91 10.32
C GLU A 73 -4.36 -15.16 9.33
N TYR A 74 -4.62 -13.87 9.06
CA TYR A 74 -3.77 -12.98 8.24
C TYR A 74 -2.86 -12.07 9.10
N GLY A 75 -2.84 -12.29 10.42
CA GLY A 75 -2.15 -11.42 11.39
C GLY A 75 -2.95 -10.17 11.77
N GLY A 76 -4.24 -10.11 11.41
CA GLY A 76 -5.16 -9.05 11.80
C GLY A 76 -5.67 -9.18 13.25
N VAL A 77 -6.59 -8.31 13.64
CA VAL A 77 -7.26 -8.34 14.95
C VAL A 77 -8.76 -8.15 14.80
N SER A 78 -9.58 -9.01 15.39
CA SER A 78 -11.05 -8.91 15.26
C SER A 78 -11.67 -7.65 15.88
N SER A 79 -10.90 -6.87 16.63
CA SER A 79 -11.33 -5.59 17.18
C SER A 79 -11.23 -4.49 16.12
N THR A 80 -12.32 -3.79 15.87
CA THR A 80 -12.35 -2.61 14.98
C THR A 80 -11.96 -1.31 15.68
N THR A 81 -11.76 -1.34 17.01
CA THR A 81 -11.50 -0.14 17.81
C THR A 81 -10.11 -0.14 18.45
N ASP A 82 -9.42 -1.28 18.48
CA ASP A 82 -8.05 -1.36 18.99
C ASP A 82 -7.04 -0.90 17.93
N THR A 83 -6.68 0.37 18.00
CA THR A 83 -5.68 0.97 17.10
C THR A 83 -4.24 0.70 17.49
N THR A 84 -3.99 -0.04 18.57
CA THR A 84 -2.61 -0.34 19.03
C THR A 84 -1.97 -1.48 18.25
N LYS A 85 -2.76 -2.22 17.48
CA LYS A 85 -2.32 -3.39 16.72
C LYS A 85 -1.77 -3.00 15.35
N PHE A 86 -0.74 -3.72 14.93
CA PHE A 86 -0.15 -3.56 13.60
C PHE A 86 -1.04 -4.26 12.56
N THR A 87 -1.95 -3.50 11.97
CA THR A 87 -2.82 -3.95 10.86
C THR A 87 -2.79 -2.92 9.73
N THR A 88 -3.08 -3.35 8.51
CA THR A 88 -3.16 -2.46 7.35
C THR A 88 -4.20 -1.36 7.58
N MET A 89 -5.38 -1.69 8.13
CA MET A 89 -6.39 -0.68 8.44
C MET A 89 -5.95 0.33 9.52
N ASN A 90 -5.23 -0.11 10.56
CA ASN A 90 -4.67 0.83 11.55
C ASN A 90 -3.57 1.72 10.93
N TYR A 91 -2.78 1.18 10.01
CA TYR A 91 -1.78 1.93 9.25
C TYR A 91 -2.43 3.00 8.35
N LEU A 92 -3.41 2.61 7.52
CA LEU A 92 -4.14 3.55 6.66
C LEU A 92 -4.90 4.61 7.45
N ARG A 93 -5.46 4.25 8.61
CA ARG A 93 -6.08 5.21 9.54
C ARG A 93 -5.07 6.25 10.02
N ALA A 94 -3.87 5.83 10.42
CA ALA A 94 -2.84 6.75 10.88
C ALA A 94 -2.38 7.70 9.75
N VAL A 95 -2.26 7.18 8.52
CA VAL A 95 -1.96 7.98 7.32
C VAL A 95 -3.05 9.02 7.06
N LEU A 96 -4.32 8.61 7.13
CA LEU A 96 -5.47 9.52 6.95
C LEU A 96 -5.52 10.58 8.06
N ASP A 97 -5.30 10.19 9.31
CA ASP A 97 -5.26 11.13 10.45
C ASP A 97 -4.12 12.14 10.27
N ASP A 98 -2.94 11.72 9.81
CA ASP A 98 -1.80 12.60 9.55
C ASP A 98 -2.05 13.57 8.37
N LEU A 99 -2.69 13.09 7.29
CA LEU A 99 -3.11 13.89 6.14
C LEU A 99 -4.12 14.95 6.55
N VAL A 100 -5.21 14.56 7.21
CA VAL A 100 -6.32 15.45 7.60
C VAL A 100 -5.87 16.46 8.65
N ALA A 101 -5.00 16.05 9.58
CA ALA A 101 -4.42 16.95 10.57
C ALA A 101 -3.33 17.88 9.98
N LYS A 102 -2.97 17.73 8.69
CA LYS A 102 -1.91 18.49 8.00
C LYS A 102 -0.56 18.42 8.71
N LYS A 103 -0.26 17.26 9.29
CA LYS A 103 0.96 17.05 10.08
C LYS A 103 2.15 16.65 9.20
N HIS A 104 1.90 15.86 8.15
CA HIS A 104 2.92 15.38 7.20
C HIS A 104 4.10 14.69 7.89
N THR A 105 3.83 13.84 8.89
CA THR A 105 4.87 13.12 9.63
C THR A 105 5.31 11.81 8.97
N THR A 106 4.51 11.30 8.02
CA THR A 106 4.86 10.12 7.21
C THR A 106 5.35 10.56 5.83
N PHE A 107 6.24 9.79 5.21
CA PHE A 107 6.73 10.13 3.87
C PHE A 107 5.60 10.14 2.83
N MET A 108 4.60 9.26 2.98
CA MET A 108 3.46 9.18 2.04
C MET A 108 2.55 10.41 2.13
N THR A 109 2.31 10.96 3.32
CA THR A 109 1.40 12.10 3.46
C THR A 109 1.95 13.40 2.88
N VAL A 110 3.24 13.44 2.51
CA VAL A 110 3.84 14.58 1.81
C VAL A 110 3.27 14.73 0.39
N ASP A 111 2.98 13.62 -0.28
CA ASP A 111 2.51 13.59 -1.68
C ASP A 111 1.23 12.75 -1.88
N LEU A 112 0.48 12.47 -0.80
CA LEU A 112 -0.86 11.89 -0.86
C LEU A 112 -1.92 12.98 -1.07
N LEU A 113 -2.66 12.90 -2.17
CA LEU A 113 -3.75 13.81 -2.52
C LEU A 113 -5.10 13.38 -1.91
N SER A 114 -5.46 12.11 -2.07
CA SER A 114 -6.70 11.55 -1.52
C SER A 114 -6.55 10.08 -1.16
N MET A 115 -7.41 9.62 -0.26
CA MET A 115 -7.60 8.20 0.05
C MET A 115 -9.10 7.92 -0.02
N ASP A 116 -9.51 7.11 -1.00
CA ASP A 116 -10.89 6.79 -1.32
C ASP A 116 -11.14 5.31 -1.02
N CYS A 117 -11.91 5.00 0.02
CA CYS A 117 -12.14 3.62 0.48
C CYS A 117 -13.57 3.14 0.19
N MET A 118 -13.69 1.89 -0.26
CA MET A 118 -14.94 1.12 -0.39
C MET A 118 -14.91 -0.11 0.53
N GLN A 119 -15.79 -1.09 0.30
CA GLN A 119 -16.04 -2.18 1.26
C GLN A 119 -14.77 -2.94 1.68
N GLU A 120 -13.88 -3.24 0.72
CA GLU A 120 -12.72 -4.12 0.91
C GLU A 120 -11.44 -3.52 0.31
N ILE A 121 -11.50 -2.29 -0.20
CA ILE A 121 -10.49 -1.70 -1.07
C ILE A 121 -10.31 -0.21 -0.75
N CYS A 122 -9.07 0.29 -0.84
CA CYS A 122 -8.81 1.73 -0.86
C CYS A 122 -7.93 2.10 -2.06
N ALA A 123 -8.25 3.24 -2.68
CA ALA A 123 -7.42 3.87 -3.70
C ALA A 123 -6.74 5.12 -3.12
N LEU A 124 -5.42 5.16 -3.19
CA LEU A 124 -4.58 6.26 -2.75
C LEU A 124 -4.10 7.03 -3.99
N LYS A 125 -4.45 8.31 -4.08
CA LYS A 125 -4.09 9.19 -5.19
C LYS A 125 -2.83 9.97 -4.86
N LYS A 126 -1.81 9.87 -5.69
CA LYS A 126 -0.60 10.68 -5.55
C LYS A 126 -0.81 12.08 -6.12
N ALA A 127 -0.34 13.10 -5.39
CA ALA A 127 -0.39 14.51 -5.78
C ALA A 127 0.53 14.82 -6.96
#